data_AF-A0A969JJP8-F1
#
_entry.id   AF-A0A969JJP8-F1
#
_cell.length_a   1.000
_cell.length_b   1.000
_cell.length_c   1.000
_cell.angle_alpha   90.00
_cell.angle_beta   90.00
_cell.angle_gamma   90.00
#
_symmetry.space_group_name_H-M   'P 1'
#
loop_
_entity.id
_entity.type
_entity.pdbx_description
1 polymer ?
#
loop_
_entity_poly.entity_id
_entity_poly.type
_entity_poly.pdbx_seq_one_letter_code
_entity_poly.pdbx_strand_id
1 'polypeptide(L)'
;MTAFARGKGRGKVTSQPDLPTAPLSNFENEWWAGNVRMTALSGMLLGAHQCHAALMSVVPGAFIVQEVARYQPGIPLPDQNMVFMPHLAALGVGVGAGGEIVDPYPFFVIGVLHFFIAAVCCAAGLYHTFRGEARLSDTPADSIASTFHYEWEDFASTSYILGYHLLFIGVACLIFAGNAAYGTGLYDINTSSVHQISPNLNPITLIGYLFGFTPHGWSGAGMAAVDNMEDLVGGHFLVGVIDVLGALFHIVYRQPTPIFNKRPVFSPANGGWTTSEGILNGEIILSWSVAAVGF
;
A
#
# COMPACT_ATOMS: atom_id res chain seq x y z
N MET A 1 -9.33 16.27 -59.81
CA MET A 1 -8.24 15.49 -60.43
C MET A 1 -7.23 15.16 -59.36
N THR A 2 -7.06 13.85 -59.16
CA THR A 2 -6.21 13.14 -58.19
C THR A 2 -4.73 13.27 -58.50
N ALA A 3 -3.87 13.31 -57.46
CA ALA A 3 -2.84 12.28 -57.22
C ALA A 3 -1.97 12.65 -56.01
N PHE A 4 -2.09 11.88 -54.92
CA PHE A 4 -1.03 11.72 -53.93
C PHE A 4 -0.44 10.33 -54.08
N ALA A 5 0.89 10.26 -54.16
CA ALA A 5 1.67 9.09 -54.48
C ALA A 5 1.69 8.07 -53.33
N ARG A 6 1.59 6.79 -53.72
CA ARG A 6 1.57 5.59 -52.89
C ARG A 6 3.00 5.23 -52.44
N GLY A 7 3.30 5.37 -51.15
CA GLY A 7 4.45 4.74 -50.50
C GLY A 7 4.05 3.42 -49.85
N LYS A 8 4.54 2.29 -50.37
CA LYS A 8 4.31 0.93 -49.85
C LYS A 8 5.21 0.69 -48.63
N GLY A 9 4.59 0.36 -47.50
CA GLY A 9 5.24 -0.16 -46.30
C GLY A 9 4.22 -0.79 -45.36
N ARG A 10 3.50 -1.82 -45.83
CA ARG A 10 2.55 -2.59 -44.99
C ARG A 10 3.35 -3.54 -44.09
N GLY A 11 3.86 -3.03 -42.98
CA GLY A 11 3.98 -3.84 -41.77
C GLY A 11 2.56 -4.16 -41.30
N LYS A 12 2.25 -5.43 -41.03
CA LYS A 12 1.02 -5.80 -40.34
C LYS A 12 1.07 -5.16 -38.96
N VAL A 13 0.43 -4.01 -38.79
CA VAL A 13 -0.09 -3.62 -37.48
C VAL A 13 -1.16 -4.64 -37.18
N THR A 14 -0.84 -5.63 -36.35
CA THR A 14 -1.85 -6.41 -35.67
C THR A 14 -2.68 -5.41 -34.90
N SER A 15 -3.91 -5.13 -35.37
CA SER A 15 -4.91 -4.47 -34.55
C SER A 15 -5.00 -5.29 -33.26
N GLN A 16 -4.61 -4.70 -32.12
CA GLN A 16 -5.04 -5.25 -30.85
C GLN A 16 -6.56 -5.45 -30.95
N PRO A 17 -7.09 -6.62 -30.58
CA PRO A 17 -8.53 -6.74 -30.44
C PRO A 17 -8.98 -5.63 -29.49
N ASP A 18 -10.04 -4.91 -29.86
CA ASP A 18 -10.62 -3.86 -29.02
C ASP A 18 -10.85 -4.46 -27.62
N LEU A 19 -9.98 -4.10 -26.68
CA LEU A 19 -10.13 -4.53 -25.30
C LEU A 19 -11.46 -3.93 -24.83
N PRO A 20 -12.35 -4.72 -24.21
CA PRO A 20 -13.63 -4.21 -23.76
C PRO A 20 -13.38 -3.01 -22.86
N THR A 21 -13.95 -1.86 -23.25
CA THR A 21 -13.99 -0.67 -22.41
C THR A 21 -14.51 -1.06 -21.04
N ALA A 22 -13.86 -0.56 -19.98
CA ALA A 22 -14.19 -0.88 -18.60
C ALA A 22 -15.72 -0.88 -18.39
N PRO A 23 -16.32 -1.89 -17.72
CA PRO A 23 -17.76 -2.02 -17.48
C PRO A 23 -18.46 -0.73 -17.00
N LEU A 24 -17.73 0.15 -16.32
CA LEU A 24 -18.25 1.44 -15.84
C LEU A 24 -18.32 2.56 -16.90
N SER A 25 -17.85 2.35 -18.14
CA SER A 25 -17.92 3.34 -19.24
C SER A 25 -19.34 3.83 -19.53
N ASN A 26 -20.37 3.11 -19.08
CA ASN A 26 -21.78 3.48 -19.25
C ASN A 26 -22.31 4.44 -18.18
N PHE A 27 -21.56 4.70 -17.11
CA PHE A 27 -21.99 5.57 -16.00
C PHE A 27 -21.31 6.93 -15.98
N GLU A 28 -20.58 7.29 -17.04
CA GLU A 28 -19.87 8.58 -17.12
C GLU A 28 -20.82 9.78 -16.94
N ASN A 29 -22.09 9.65 -17.33
CA ASN A 29 -23.08 10.73 -17.17
C ASN A 29 -23.76 10.75 -15.79
N GLU A 30 -23.57 9.72 -14.97
CA GLU A 30 -24.24 9.56 -13.69
C GLU A 30 -23.45 10.22 -12.55
N TRP A 31 -24.09 11.08 -11.76
CA TRP A 31 -23.42 11.81 -10.68
C TRP A 31 -22.96 10.90 -9.53
N TRP A 32 -23.72 9.84 -9.24
CA TRP A 32 -23.42 8.88 -8.17
C TRP A 32 -22.24 7.95 -8.51
N ALA A 33 -21.84 7.88 -9.78
CA ALA A 33 -20.65 7.17 -10.28
C ALA A 33 -19.54 8.14 -10.74
N GLY A 34 -19.53 9.37 -10.23
CA GLY A 34 -18.69 10.45 -10.78
C GLY A 34 -17.19 10.14 -10.86
N ASN A 35 -16.66 9.32 -9.95
CA ASN A 35 -15.22 8.97 -9.93
C ASN A 35 -14.78 8.14 -11.14
N VAL A 36 -15.69 7.47 -11.84
CA VAL A 36 -15.40 6.71 -13.07
C VAL A 36 -14.78 7.61 -14.15
N ARG A 37 -15.16 8.90 -14.17
CA ARG A 37 -14.63 9.90 -15.12
C ARG A 37 -13.13 10.14 -14.97
N MET A 38 -12.53 9.75 -13.85
CA MET A 38 -11.10 9.95 -13.58
C MET A 38 -10.23 8.76 -13.97
N THR A 39 -10.82 7.64 -14.43
CA THR A 39 -10.08 6.40 -14.73
C THR A 39 -8.98 6.60 -15.76
N ALA A 40 -9.22 7.40 -16.81
CA ALA A 40 -8.23 7.74 -17.83
C ALA A 40 -7.40 9.00 -17.51
N LEU A 41 -7.67 9.68 -16.40
CA LEU A 41 -7.05 10.96 -16.02
C LEU A 41 -5.96 10.75 -14.97
N SER A 42 -4.82 10.20 -15.39
CA SER A 42 -3.69 9.84 -14.50
C SER A 42 -3.26 10.95 -13.52
N GLY A 43 -3.27 12.22 -13.92
CA GLY A 43 -2.90 13.35 -13.07
C GLY A 43 -4.00 13.71 -12.06
N MET A 44 -5.25 13.74 -12.50
CA MET A 44 -6.39 14.03 -11.62
C MET A 44 -6.63 12.88 -10.62
N LEU A 45 -6.46 11.63 -11.07
CA LEU A 45 -6.57 10.45 -10.23
C LEU A 45 -5.46 10.41 -9.17
N LEU A 46 -4.23 10.80 -9.52
CA LEU A 46 -3.15 11.00 -8.54
C LEU A 46 -3.54 12.05 -7.49
N GLY A 47 -4.14 13.17 -7.91
CA GLY A 47 -4.65 14.20 -7.00
C GLY A 47 -5.69 13.66 -6.01
N ALA A 48 -6.64 12.85 -6.50
CA ALA A 48 -7.65 12.19 -5.68
C ALA A 48 -7.03 11.25 -4.64
N HIS A 49 -6.06 10.41 -5.03
CA HIS A 49 -5.36 9.50 -4.11
C HIS A 49 -4.57 10.27 -3.04
N GLN A 50 -3.92 11.37 -3.41
CA GLN A 50 -3.17 12.17 -2.46
C GLN A 50 -4.07 12.90 -1.46
N CYS A 51 -5.21 13.43 -1.91
CA CYS A 51 -6.25 13.98 -1.01
C CYS A 51 -6.81 12.90 -0.08
N HIS A 52 -7.02 11.68 -0.57
CA HIS A 52 -7.45 10.57 0.27
C HIS A 52 -6.38 10.17 1.30
N ALA A 53 -5.11 10.13 0.92
CA ALA A 53 -3.99 9.91 1.85
C ALA A 53 -3.92 11.01 2.93
N ALA A 54 -4.25 12.26 2.59
CA ALA A 54 -4.37 13.33 3.57
C ALA A 54 -5.48 13.05 4.60
N LEU A 55 -6.64 12.56 4.17
CA LEU A 55 -7.72 12.14 5.07
C LEU A 55 -7.30 10.96 5.95
N MET A 56 -6.58 9.98 5.39
CA MET A 56 -6.05 8.85 6.17
C MET A 56 -5.04 9.28 7.23
N SER A 57 -4.32 10.38 7.02
CA SER A 57 -3.38 10.92 8.01
C SER A 57 -4.06 11.84 9.04
N VAL A 58 -5.05 12.65 8.62
CA VAL A 58 -5.73 13.61 9.52
C VAL A 58 -6.51 12.91 10.64
N VAL A 59 -7.14 11.77 10.34
CA VAL A 59 -7.97 11.01 11.28
C VAL A 59 -7.18 10.50 12.49
N PRO A 60 -6.12 9.69 12.34
CA PRO A 60 -5.30 9.26 13.46
C PRO A 60 -4.66 10.45 14.18
N GLY A 61 -4.22 11.49 13.45
CA GLY A 61 -3.68 12.72 14.06
C GLY A 61 -4.66 13.37 15.03
N ALA A 62 -5.92 13.53 14.61
CA ALA A 62 -6.98 14.10 15.44
C ALA A 62 -7.30 13.23 16.67
N PHE A 63 -7.44 11.92 16.48
CA PHE A 63 -7.72 11.02 17.59
C PHE A 63 -6.56 10.93 18.58
N ILE A 64 -5.30 10.89 18.13
CA ILE A 64 -4.14 10.89 19.02
C ILE A 64 -4.11 12.16 19.87
N VAL A 65 -4.27 13.34 19.26
CA VAL A 65 -4.27 14.60 20.02
C VAL A 65 -5.45 14.66 21.01
N GLN A 66 -6.62 14.17 20.61
CA GLN A 66 -7.79 14.08 21.48
C GLN A 66 -7.56 13.11 22.65
N GLU A 67 -6.97 11.94 22.39
CA GLU A 67 -6.64 10.94 23.40
C GLU A 67 -5.64 11.48 24.43
N VAL A 68 -4.59 12.14 23.97
CA VAL A 68 -3.62 12.78 24.86
C VAL A 68 -4.28 13.87 25.71
N ALA A 69 -5.16 14.68 25.12
CA ALA A 69 -5.86 15.75 25.84
C ALA A 69 -6.80 15.24 26.94
N ARG A 70 -7.35 14.02 26.81
CA ARG A 70 -8.26 13.41 27.78
C ARG A 70 -7.60 12.35 28.67
N TYR A 71 -6.32 12.08 28.47
CA TYR A 71 -5.58 11.05 29.20
C TYR A 71 -5.53 11.35 30.70
N GLN A 72 -5.92 10.38 31.52
CA GLN A 72 -5.83 10.42 32.98
C GLN A 72 -4.80 9.39 33.47
N PRO A 73 -3.72 9.83 34.13
CA PRO A 73 -2.76 8.92 34.76
C PRO A 73 -3.42 8.03 35.82
N GLY A 74 -2.93 6.79 35.94
CA GLY A 74 -3.40 5.82 36.94
C GLY A 74 -4.68 5.05 36.56
N ILE A 75 -5.32 5.38 35.43
CA ILE A 75 -6.43 4.60 34.88
C ILE A 75 -5.92 3.82 33.65
N PRO A 76 -6.17 2.50 33.53
CA PRO A 76 -5.77 1.72 32.35
C PRO A 76 -6.28 2.34 31.04
N LEU A 77 -5.47 2.28 29.96
CA LEU A 77 -5.83 2.85 28.66
C LEU A 77 -7.15 2.29 28.07
N PRO A 78 -7.44 0.97 28.16
CA PRO A 78 -8.71 0.42 27.70
C PRO A 78 -9.91 1.00 28.44
N ASP A 79 -9.79 1.24 29.75
CA ASP A 79 -10.87 1.76 30.60
C ASP A 79 -11.20 3.23 30.30
N GLN A 80 -10.31 3.93 29.62
CA GLN A 80 -10.51 5.31 29.13
C GLN A 80 -10.94 5.36 27.66
N ASN A 81 -11.25 4.22 27.04
CA ASN A 81 -11.60 4.08 25.62
C ASN A 81 -10.52 4.62 24.68
N MET A 82 -9.24 4.40 25.00
CA MET A 82 -8.14 4.79 24.12
C MET A 82 -7.92 3.72 23.05
N VAL A 83 -7.72 4.15 21.81
CA VAL A 83 -7.43 3.27 20.67
C VAL A 83 -6.01 3.53 20.17
N PHE A 84 -5.59 4.78 19.96
CA PHE A 84 -4.30 5.08 19.34
C PHE A 84 -3.13 5.12 20.33
N MET A 85 -3.32 5.63 21.54
CA MET A 85 -2.29 5.60 22.60
C MET A 85 -1.80 4.18 22.90
N PRO A 86 -2.67 3.14 23.02
CA PRO A 86 -2.22 1.75 23.13
C PRO A 86 -1.34 1.29 21.96
N HIS A 87 -1.67 1.64 20.71
CA HIS A 87 -0.87 1.26 19.55
C HIS A 87 0.52 1.90 19.60
N LEU A 88 0.61 3.17 19.97
CA LEU A 88 1.88 3.87 20.11
C LEU A 88 2.69 3.36 21.30
N ALA A 89 2.03 3.03 22.42
CA ALA A 89 2.68 2.41 23.57
C ALA A 89 3.24 1.03 23.22
N ALA A 90 2.53 0.23 22.42
CA ALA A 90 3.05 -1.05 21.93
C ALA A 90 4.35 -0.89 21.11
N LEU A 91 4.51 0.23 20.40
CA LEU A 91 5.75 0.60 19.71
C LEU A 91 6.87 1.09 20.65
N GLY A 92 6.67 1.05 21.96
CA GLY A 92 7.63 1.53 22.96
C GLY A 92 7.60 3.05 23.17
N VAL A 93 6.62 3.77 22.61
CA VAL A 93 6.54 5.23 22.73
C VAL A 93 5.95 5.63 24.07
N GLY A 94 6.69 6.41 24.86
CA GLY A 94 6.18 7.04 26.09
C GLY A 94 5.73 6.05 27.19
N VAL A 95 6.10 4.78 27.08
CA VAL A 95 5.72 3.71 28.01
C VAL A 95 6.95 3.15 28.73
N GLY A 96 6.78 2.83 30.01
CA GLY A 96 7.81 2.27 30.89
C GLY A 96 7.50 0.85 31.34
N ALA A 97 8.11 0.46 32.46
CA ALA A 97 7.90 -0.85 33.07
C ALA A 97 6.43 -1.06 33.47
N GLY A 98 5.91 -2.27 33.30
CA GLY A 98 4.52 -2.62 33.63
C GLY A 98 3.46 -1.98 32.74
N GLY A 99 3.87 -1.32 31.63
CA GLY A 99 2.94 -0.66 30.72
C GLY A 99 2.48 0.72 31.20
N GLU A 100 3.15 1.30 32.20
CA GLU A 100 2.86 2.64 32.68
C GLU A 100 3.23 3.69 31.63
N ILE A 101 2.33 4.62 31.33
CA ILE A 101 2.64 5.76 30.46
C ILE A 101 3.43 6.78 31.27
N VAL A 102 4.73 6.85 30.99
CA VAL A 102 5.69 7.71 31.72
C VAL A 102 5.79 9.11 31.12
N ASP A 103 5.51 9.25 29.83
CA ASP A 103 5.54 10.54 29.13
C ASP A 103 4.47 10.59 28.03
N PRO A 104 3.40 11.41 28.17
CA PRO A 104 2.38 11.57 27.15
C PRO A 104 2.82 12.50 25.99
N TYR A 105 3.93 13.23 26.11
CA TYR A 105 4.34 14.22 25.13
C TYR A 105 4.69 13.63 23.74
N PRO A 106 5.41 12.50 23.61
CA PRO A 106 5.67 11.89 22.31
C PRO A 106 4.41 11.53 21.52
N PHE A 107 3.34 11.09 22.20
CA PHE A 107 2.05 10.85 21.55
C PHE A 107 1.49 12.12 20.93
N PHE A 108 1.52 13.25 21.66
CA PHE A 108 1.10 14.55 21.13
C PHE A 108 1.92 14.95 19.90
N VAL A 109 3.25 14.80 19.95
CA VAL A 109 4.13 15.09 18.82
C VAL A 109 3.76 14.26 17.60
N ILE A 110 3.52 12.96 17.77
CA ILE A 110 3.11 12.06 16.68
C ILE A 110 1.76 12.50 16.11
N GLY A 111 0.78 12.82 16.95
CA GLY A 111 -0.52 13.33 16.51
C GLY A 111 -0.41 14.62 15.70
N VAL A 112 0.45 15.55 16.14
CA VAL A 112 0.74 16.80 15.41
C VAL A 112 1.47 16.53 14.08
N LEU A 113 2.43 15.61 14.05
CA LEU A 113 3.14 15.23 12.82
C LEU A 113 2.19 14.67 11.74
N HIS A 114 1.17 13.91 12.14
CA HIS A 114 0.13 13.43 11.23
C HIS A 114 -0.62 14.59 10.56
N PHE A 115 -0.90 15.69 11.29
CA PHE A 115 -1.50 16.88 10.67
C PHE A 115 -0.58 17.56 9.65
N PHE A 116 0.73 17.62 9.93
CA PHE A 116 1.69 18.16 8.97
C PHE A 116 1.75 17.32 7.69
N ILE A 117 1.79 15.99 7.82
CA ILE A 117 1.74 15.05 6.69
C ILE A 117 0.44 15.26 5.90
N ALA A 118 -0.70 15.30 6.59
CA ALA A 118 -2.00 15.56 5.96
C ALA A 118 -2.02 16.87 5.18
N ALA A 119 -1.45 17.95 5.72
CA ALA A 119 -1.39 19.24 5.05
C ALA A 119 -0.55 19.19 3.75
N VAL A 120 0.62 18.53 3.78
CA VAL A 120 1.47 18.36 2.61
C VAL A 120 0.77 17.51 1.55
N CYS A 121 0.17 16.39 1.95
CA CYS A 121 -0.60 15.53 1.04
C CYS A 121 -1.79 16.29 0.43
N CYS A 122 -2.56 17.02 1.23
CA CYS A 122 -3.70 17.80 0.76
C CYS A 122 -3.24 18.86 -0.26
N ALA A 123 -2.17 19.61 0.04
CA ALA A 123 -1.64 20.60 -0.89
C ALA A 123 -1.21 19.98 -2.23
N ALA A 124 -0.51 18.84 -2.20
CA ALA A 124 -0.13 18.11 -3.41
C ALA A 124 -1.36 17.59 -4.17
N GLY A 125 -2.35 17.04 -3.47
CA GLY A 125 -3.59 16.55 -4.08
C GLY A 125 -4.38 17.65 -4.78
N LEU A 126 -4.58 18.79 -4.10
CA LEU A 126 -5.27 19.96 -4.67
C LEU A 126 -4.49 20.56 -5.86
N TYR A 127 -3.16 20.54 -5.82
CA TYR A 127 -2.34 20.93 -6.97
C TYR A 127 -2.63 20.04 -8.18
N HIS A 128 -2.57 18.72 -8.02
CA HIS A 128 -2.82 17.78 -9.12
C HIS A 128 -4.26 17.82 -9.63
N THR A 129 -5.23 18.19 -8.80
CA THR A 129 -6.64 18.31 -9.21
C THR A 129 -6.96 19.62 -9.91
N PHE A 130 -6.36 20.75 -9.50
CA PHE A 130 -6.77 22.08 -10.00
C PHE A 130 -5.75 22.79 -10.88
N ARG A 131 -4.47 22.42 -10.82
CA ARG A 131 -3.37 23.11 -11.50
C ARG A 131 -2.52 22.22 -12.38
N GLY A 132 -2.36 20.95 -12.00
CA GLY A 132 -1.65 19.97 -12.81
C GLY A 132 -2.44 19.55 -14.04
N GLU A 133 -1.74 18.94 -15.00
CA GLU A 133 -2.39 18.36 -16.17
C GLU A 133 -3.28 17.17 -15.77
N ALA A 134 -4.46 17.08 -16.39
CA ALA A 134 -5.41 16.01 -16.08
C ALA A 134 -4.86 14.62 -16.43
N ARG A 135 -4.10 14.53 -17.53
CA ARG A 135 -3.26 13.37 -17.87
C ARG A 135 -1.80 13.77 -17.79
N LEU A 136 -0.99 12.93 -17.14
CA LEU A 136 0.44 13.20 -17.01
C LEU A 136 1.18 13.18 -18.36
N SER A 137 0.63 12.49 -19.36
CA SER A 137 1.10 12.51 -20.75
C SER A 137 1.08 13.90 -21.41
N ASP A 138 0.22 14.80 -20.93
CA ASP A 138 0.00 16.12 -21.54
C ASP A 138 1.03 17.14 -21.05
N THR A 139 1.86 16.77 -20.07
CA THR A 139 3.03 17.53 -19.64
C THR A 139 4.13 17.49 -20.72
N PRO A 140 5.09 18.44 -20.73
CA PRO A 140 6.19 18.42 -21.68
C PRO A 140 6.88 17.06 -21.72
N ALA A 141 7.15 16.55 -22.92
CA ALA A 141 7.61 15.16 -23.12
C ALA A 141 8.96 14.87 -22.44
N ASP A 142 9.79 15.90 -22.24
CA ASP A 142 11.07 15.87 -21.55
C ASP A 142 10.95 16.11 -20.03
N SER A 143 9.75 16.34 -19.51
CA SER A 143 9.53 16.56 -18.08
C SER A 143 9.57 15.27 -17.29
N ILE A 144 9.90 15.37 -16.00
CA ILE A 144 9.83 14.23 -15.08
C ILE A 144 8.39 13.73 -14.95
N ALA A 145 7.39 14.63 -15.02
CA ALA A 145 5.98 14.28 -14.85
C ALA A 145 5.48 13.33 -15.95
N SER A 146 5.92 13.50 -17.20
CA SER A 146 5.52 12.62 -18.31
C SER A 146 5.97 11.18 -18.10
N THR A 147 7.09 10.97 -17.37
CA THR A 147 7.61 9.63 -17.05
C THR A 147 6.76 8.84 -16.05
N PHE A 148 5.85 9.51 -15.34
CA PHE A 148 4.91 8.90 -14.40
C PHE A 148 3.54 8.58 -15.01
N HIS A 149 3.33 8.92 -16.29
CA HIS A 149 2.12 8.52 -16.99
C HIS A 149 2.06 7.00 -17.17
N TYR A 150 0.86 6.44 -17.10
CA TYR A 150 0.58 5.03 -17.30
C TYR A 150 -0.77 4.87 -17.99
N GLU A 151 -0.92 3.76 -18.71
CA GLU A 151 -2.20 3.22 -19.17
C GLU A 151 -2.44 1.90 -18.43
N TRP A 152 -3.69 1.60 -18.08
CA TRP A 152 -4.03 0.45 -17.24
C TRP A 152 -3.68 -0.89 -17.90
N GLU A 153 -3.73 -0.91 -19.22
CA GLU A 153 -3.45 -2.05 -20.09
C GLU A 153 -1.95 -2.27 -20.28
N ASP A 154 -1.10 -1.29 -19.92
CA ASP A 154 0.35 -1.44 -20.00
C ASP A 154 0.91 -2.13 -18.74
N PHE A 155 1.23 -3.42 -18.90
CA PHE A 155 1.88 -4.21 -17.86
C PHE A 155 3.19 -3.58 -17.37
N ALA A 156 3.98 -2.99 -18.27
CA ALA A 156 5.31 -2.51 -17.91
C ALA A 156 5.21 -1.33 -16.93
N SER A 157 4.33 -0.36 -17.21
CA SER A 157 4.09 0.78 -16.33
C SER A 157 3.41 0.38 -15.01
N THR A 158 2.39 -0.47 -15.05
CA THR A 158 1.69 -0.93 -13.83
C THR A 158 2.59 -1.78 -12.93
N SER A 159 3.40 -2.67 -13.50
CA SER A 159 4.43 -3.44 -12.76
C SER A 159 5.49 -2.51 -12.17
N TYR A 160 5.93 -1.49 -12.91
CA TYR A 160 6.90 -0.52 -12.41
C TYR A 160 6.39 0.26 -11.20
N ILE A 161 5.14 0.74 -11.26
CA ILE A 161 4.47 1.43 -10.16
C ILE A 161 4.32 0.50 -8.95
N LEU A 162 3.83 -0.72 -9.14
CA LEU A 162 3.72 -1.74 -8.08
C LEU A 162 5.08 -1.98 -7.41
N GLY A 163 6.14 -2.10 -8.19
CA GLY A 163 7.49 -2.32 -7.68
C GLY A 163 7.96 -1.22 -6.73
N TYR A 164 7.69 0.06 -7.03
CA TYR A 164 8.02 1.14 -6.09
C TYR A 164 7.16 1.12 -4.82
N HIS A 165 5.88 0.77 -4.92
CA HIS A 165 5.04 0.65 -3.73
C HIS A 165 5.53 -0.48 -2.82
N LEU A 166 5.87 -1.64 -3.38
CA LEU A 166 6.51 -2.73 -2.65
C LEU A 166 7.83 -2.30 -2.02
N LEU A 167 8.64 -1.49 -2.73
CA LEU A 167 9.89 -0.98 -2.17
C LEU A 167 9.64 -0.11 -0.94
N PHE A 168 8.69 0.82 -0.99
CA PHE A 168 8.36 1.69 0.15
C PHE A 168 7.81 0.90 1.33
N ILE A 169 6.92 -0.08 1.09
CA ILE A 169 6.37 -0.95 2.14
C ILE A 169 7.49 -1.82 2.75
N GLY A 170 8.33 -2.45 1.92
CA GLY A 170 9.45 -3.27 2.37
C GLY A 170 10.46 -2.47 3.19
N VAL A 171 10.82 -1.26 2.75
CA VAL A 171 11.70 -0.36 3.51
C VAL A 171 11.06 0.07 4.84
N ALA A 172 9.77 0.41 4.85
CA ALA A 172 9.07 0.76 6.09
C ALA A 172 9.05 -0.41 7.09
N CYS A 173 8.82 -1.63 6.60
CA CYS A 173 8.85 -2.86 7.39
C CYS A 173 10.25 -3.11 7.99
N LEU A 174 11.31 -2.90 7.21
CA LEU A 174 12.70 -3.00 7.68
C LEU A 174 13.09 -1.88 8.65
N ILE A 175 12.54 -0.67 8.51
CA ILE A 175 12.73 0.42 9.48
C ILE A 175 12.09 0.04 10.83
N PHE A 176 10.87 -0.51 10.81
CA PHE A 176 10.21 -1.01 12.01
C PHE A 176 11.03 -2.12 12.68
N ALA A 177 11.39 -3.16 11.93
CA ALA A 177 12.14 -4.29 12.47
C ALA A 177 13.55 -3.87 12.95
N GLY A 178 14.20 -2.97 12.21
CA GLY A 178 15.49 -2.38 12.58
C GLY A 178 15.42 -1.53 13.84
N ASN A 179 14.36 -0.73 14.01
CA ASN A 179 14.15 0.04 15.25
C ASN A 179 13.90 -0.89 16.45
N ALA A 180 13.14 -1.96 16.26
CA ALA A 180 12.88 -2.95 17.29
C ALA A 180 14.16 -3.70 17.73
N ALA A 181 15.05 -4.03 16.79
CA ALA A 181 16.27 -4.78 17.08
C ALA A 181 17.46 -3.93 17.53
N TYR A 182 17.61 -2.72 16.97
CA TYR A 182 18.82 -1.91 17.12
C TYR A 182 18.56 -0.46 17.56
N GLY A 183 17.30 -0.03 17.55
CA GLY A 183 16.89 1.32 17.91
C GLY A 183 16.33 1.38 19.33
N THR A 184 15.13 1.96 19.47
CA THR A 184 14.47 2.15 20.76
C THR A 184 13.85 0.88 21.34
N GLY A 185 13.74 -0.19 20.55
CA GLY A 185 13.04 -1.40 20.96
C GLY A 185 11.52 -1.30 20.83
N LEU A 186 10.83 -2.28 21.39
CA LEU A 186 9.36 -2.37 21.47
C LEU A 186 8.94 -2.66 22.90
N TYR A 187 7.67 -2.37 23.24
CA TYR A 187 7.11 -2.83 24.50
C TYR A 187 6.80 -4.32 24.41
N ASP A 188 7.48 -5.12 25.22
CA ASP A 188 7.24 -6.55 25.32
C ASP A 188 6.41 -6.87 26.57
N ILE A 189 5.29 -7.54 26.36
CA ILE A 189 4.39 -7.96 27.44
C ILE A 189 5.00 -9.07 28.30
N ASN A 190 5.82 -9.94 27.72
CA ASN A 190 6.40 -11.10 28.41
C ASN A 190 7.43 -10.67 29.47
N THR A 191 8.14 -9.57 29.22
CA THR A 191 9.04 -8.93 30.18
C THR A 191 8.46 -7.68 30.84
N SER A 192 7.29 -7.22 30.39
CA SER A 192 6.63 -5.98 30.85
C SER A 192 7.54 -4.76 30.78
N SER A 193 8.33 -4.63 29.72
CA SER A 193 9.31 -3.56 29.57
C SER A 193 9.59 -3.22 28.10
N VAL A 194 10.05 -1.99 27.85
CA VAL A 194 10.58 -1.60 26.54
C VAL A 194 12.04 -2.01 26.46
N HIS A 195 12.39 -2.81 25.47
CA HIS A 195 13.77 -3.21 25.23
C HIS A 195 14.00 -3.62 23.77
N GLN A 196 15.27 -3.70 23.39
CA GLN A 196 15.68 -4.18 22.06
C GLN A 196 15.42 -5.67 21.94
N ILE A 197 14.80 -6.07 20.83
CA ILE A 197 14.40 -7.46 20.58
C ILE A 197 15.49 -8.17 19.76
N SER A 198 15.91 -9.36 20.17
CA SER A 198 16.83 -10.19 19.37
C SER A 198 16.02 -11.04 18.37
N PRO A 199 15.90 -10.66 17.09
CA PRO A 199 14.97 -11.30 16.17
C PRO A 199 15.32 -12.76 15.89
N ASN A 200 14.29 -13.62 15.77
CA ASN A 200 14.46 -14.96 15.25
C ASN A 200 14.46 -14.92 13.72
N LEU A 201 15.60 -15.22 13.10
CA LEU A 201 15.76 -15.24 11.64
C LEU A 201 15.66 -16.64 11.03
N ASN A 202 15.21 -17.64 11.79
CA ASN A 202 15.04 -19.01 11.27
C ASN A 202 13.84 -19.08 10.30
N PRO A 203 14.07 -19.25 8.99
CA PRO A 203 12.98 -19.23 8.01
C PRO A 203 12.00 -20.39 8.19
N ILE A 204 12.41 -21.50 8.81
CA ILE A 204 11.52 -22.65 9.05
C ILE A 204 10.43 -22.26 10.05
N THR A 205 10.79 -21.60 11.15
CA THR A 205 9.83 -21.12 12.14
C THR A 205 8.92 -20.05 11.55
N LEU A 206 9.51 -19.02 10.91
CA LEU A 206 8.76 -17.88 10.39
C LEU A 206 7.77 -18.28 9.28
N ILE A 207 8.19 -19.11 8.33
CA ILE A 207 7.29 -19.63 7.27
C ILE A 207 6.33 -20.67 7.85
N GLY A 208 6.72 -21.39 8.90
CA GLY A 208 5.87 -22.35 9.59
C GLY A 208 4.54 -21.75 10.04
N TYR A 209 4.57 -20.53 10.58
CA TYR A 209 3.35 -19.80 11.00
C TYR A 209 2.33 -19.61 9.87
N LEU A 210 2.77 -19.45 8.62
CA LEU A 210 1.86 -19.34 7.45
C LEU A 210 1.02 -20.61 7.25
N PHE A 211 1.53 -21.76 7.66
CA PHE A 211 0.88 -23.06 7.55
C PHE A 211 0.36 -23.60 8.90
N GLY A 212 0.39 -22.77 9.95
CA GLY A 212 -0.05 -23.15 11.29
C GLY A 212 0.97 -23.95 12.10
N PHE A 213 2.21 -24.11 11.64
CA PHE A 213 3.27 -24.73 12.43
C PHE A 213 3.96 -23.69 13.32
N THR A 214 3.72 -23.78 14.62
CA THR A 214 4.36 -22.94 15.64
C THR A 214 5.45 -23.73 16.37
N PRO A 215 6.31 -23.09 17.17
CA PRO A 215 7.27 -23.79 18.04
C PRO A 215 6.62 -24.79 19.01
N HIS A 216 5.31 -24.65 19.27
CA HIS A 216 4.55 -25.49 20.20
C HIS A 216 3.72 -26.58 19.51
N GLY A 217 3.76 -26.68 18.18
CA GLY A 217 3.01 -27.65 17.40
C GLY A 217 2.11 -26.99 16.35
N TRP A 218 1.12 -27.73 15.86
CA TRP A 218 0.19 -27.19 14.87
C TRP A 218 -0.96 -26.43 15.54
N SER A 219 -1.27 -25.22 15.04
CA SER A 219 -2.36 -24.36 15.49
C SER A 219 -3.20 -23.89 14.30
N GLY A 220 -4.52 -24.00 14.43
CA GLY A 220 -5.45 -23.46 13.44
C GLY A 220 -5.46 -21.93 13.36
N ALA A 221 -4.83 -21.23 14.31
CA ALA A 221 -4.71 -19.77 14.30
C ALA A 221 -3.63 -19.25 13.33
N GLY A 222 -2.76 -20.12 12.80
CA GLY A 222 -1.76 -19.70 11.81
C GLY A 222 -0.82 -18.62 12.34
N MET A 223 -0.68 -17.53 11.60
CA MET A 223 0.13 -16.36 11.98
C MET A 223 -0.39 -15.65 13.24
N ALA A 224 -1.68 -15.78 13.58
CA ALA A 224 -2.21 -15.20 14.81
C ALA A 224 -1.77 -15.94 16.09
N ALA A 225 -1.02 -17.05 15.95
CA ALA A 225 -0.47 -17.81 17.06
C ALA A 225 0.92 -17.31 17.53
N VAL A 226 1.45 -16.22 16.95
CA VAL A 226 2.72 -15.62 17.40
C VAL A 226 2.53 -15.06 18.82
N ASP A 227 3.42 -15.45 19.73
CA ASP A 227 3.31 -15.19 21.18
C ASP A 227 4.59 -14.60 21.80
N ASN A 228 5.60 -14.32 20.98
CA ASN A 228 6.88 -13.75 21.39
C ASN A 228 7.34 -12.64 20.42
N MET A 229 8.20 -11.75 20.91
CA MET A 229 8.64 -10.58 20.13
C MET A 229 9.70 -10.96 19.09
N GLU A 230 10.50 -11.99 19.35
CA GLU A 230 11.57 -12.43 18.48
C GLU A 230 11.05 -12.91 17.13
N ASP A 231 9.97 -13.69 17.14
CA ASP A 231 9.27 -14.15 15.94
C ASP A 231 8.49 -13.02 15.25
N LEU A 232 7.90 -12.10 16.02
CA LEU A 232 7.23 -10.90 15.47
C LEU A 232 8.23 -10.05 14.67
N VAL A 233 9.35 -9.66 15.29
CA VAL A 233 10.36 -8.80 14.65
C VAL A 233 11.09 -9.57 13.53
N GLY A 234 11.40 -10.85 13.75
CA GLY A 234 11.98 -11.72 12.73
C GLY A 234 11.10 -11.88 11.49
N GLY A 235 9.78 -12.03 11.69
CA GLY A 235 8.79 -12.07 10.62
C GLY A 235 8.77 -10.78 9.79
N HIS A 236 8.87 -9.61 10.43
CA HIS A 236 8.96 -8.33 9.72
C HIS A 236 10.27 -8.19 8.93
N PHE A 237 11.41 -8.70 9.43
CA PHE A 237 12.62 -8.80 8.60
C PHE A 237 12.40 -9.67 7.37
N LEU A 238 11.75 -10.84 7.53
CA LEU A 238 11.46 -11.74 6.41
C LEU A 238 10.55 -11.07 5.37
N VAL A 239 9.43 -10.48 5.80
CA VAL A 239 8.48 -9.79 4.92
C VAL A 239 9.14 -8.61 4.23
N GLY A 240 9.88 -7.77 4.96
CA GLY A 240 10.58 -6.62 4.39
C GLY A 240 11.60 -7.01 3.32
N VAL A 241 12.35 -8.11 3.53
CA VAL A 241 13.28 -8.64 2.51
C VAL A 241 12.52 -9.18 1.30
N ILE A 242 11.43 -9.92 1.50
CA ILE A 242 10.60 -10.45 0.41
C ILE A 242 10.02 -9.31 -0.43
N ASP A 243 9.50 -8.26 0.21
CA ASP A 243 8.93 -7.09 -0.46
C ASP A 243 9.99 -6.33 -1.27
N VAL A 244 11.20 -6.16 -0.74
CA VAL A 244 12.31 -5.54 -1.48
C VAL A 244 12.74 -6.39 -2.67
N LEU A 245 12.83 -7.72 -2.52
CA LEU A 245 13.13 -8.61 -3.65
C LEU A 245 12.02 -8.60 -4.70
N GLY A 246 10.76 -8.60 -4.27
CA GLY A 246 9.59 -8.44 -5.14
C GLY A 246 9.59 -7.10 -5.86
N ALA A 247 9.93 -6.02 -5.17
CA ALA A 247 10.10 -4.69 -5.74
C ALA A 247 11.16 -4.67 -6.84
N LEU A 248 12.34 -5.22 -6.58
CA LEU A 248 13.42 -5.33 -7.58
C LEU A 248 12.97 -6.13 -8.80
N PHE A 249 12.28 -7.25 -8.58
CA PHE A 249 11.71 -8.05 -9.66
C PHE A 249 10.74 -7.21 -10.51
N HIS A 250 9.78 -6.52 -9.90
CA HIS A 250 8.78 -5.73 -10.61
C HIS A 250 9.34 -4.49 -11.32
N ILE A 251 10.35 -3.82 -10.72
CA ILE A 251 11.04 -2.66 -11.29
C ILE A 251 11.95 -3.04 -12.46
N VAL A 252 12.62 -4.21 -12.40
CA VAL A 252 13.61 -4.61 -13.42
C VAL A 252 12.98 -5.45 -14.52
N TYR A 253 12.15 -6.46 -14.19
CA TYR A 253 11.65 -7.41 -15.17
C TYR A 253 10.57 -6.82 -16.08
N ARG A 254 9.61 -6.06 -15.50
CA ARG A 254 8.52 -5.32 -16.20
C ARG A 254 7.78 -6.09 -17.30
N GLN A 255 7.79 -7.42 -17.25
CA GLN A 255 7.14 -8.28 -18.23
C GLN A 255 6.29 -9.33 -17.51
N PRO A 256 5.17 -9.77 -18.10
CA PRO A 256 4.37 -10.84 -17.54
C PRO A 256 5.17 -12.15 -17.62
N THR A 257 5.24 -12.89 -16.52
CA THR A 257 5.93 -14.18 -16.49
C THR A 257 5.18 -15.21 -17.35
N PRO A 258 5.84 -16.30 -17.80
CA PRO A 258 5.17 -17.38 -18.53
C PRO A 258 4.00 -18.03 -17.76
N ILE A 259 4.01 -17.94 -16.42
CA ILE A 259 2.91 -18.37 -15.56
C ILE A 259 1.70 -17.45 -15.71
N PHE A 260 1.94 -16.15 -15.87
CA PHE A 260 0.91 -15.14 -16.10
C PHE A 260 0.30 -15.25 -17.50
N ASN A 261 1.12 -15.47 -18.53
CA ASN A 261 0.67 -15.51 -19.93
C ASN A 261 -0.17 -16.74 -20.34
N LYS A 262 -0.22 -17.79 -19.50
CA LYS A 262 -0.79 -19.10 -19.89
C LYS A 262 -1.96 -19.57 -19.03
N ARG A 263 -2.44 -18.76 -18.08
CA ARG A 263 -3.53 -19.19 -17.18
C ARG A 263 -4.84 -18.49 -17.52
N PRO A 264 -5.94 -19.25 -17.62
CA PRO A 264 -7.26 -18.66 -17.65
C PRO A 264 -7.52 -18.00 -16.30
N VAL A 265 -7.94 -16.73 -16.31
CA VAL A 265 -8.35 -16.00 -15.12
C VAL A 265 -9.82 -15.64 -15.26
N PHE A 266 -10.57 -15.91 -14.19
CA PHE A 266 -11.99 -15.57 -14.13
C PHE A 266 -12.12 -14.07 -13.89
N SER A 267 -12.67 -13.36 -14.86
CA SER A 267 -13.01 -11.95 -14.79
C SER A 267 -14.53 -11.80 -14.89
N PRO A 268 -15.21 -11.47 -13.79
CA PRO A 268 -16.64 -11.13 -13.82
C PRO A 268 -16.93 -9.98 -14.78
N ALA A 269 -16.03 -8.99 -14.84
CA ALA A 269 -16.09 -7.84 -15.74
C ALA A 269 -16.05 -8.25 -17.22
N ASN A 270 -15.32 -9.32 -17.56
CA ASN A 270 -15.20 -9.83 -18.93
C ASN A 270 -16.14 -11.02 -19.22
N GLY A 271 -17.13 -11.26 -18.36
CA GLY A 271 -18.13 -12.31 -18.58
C GLY A 271 -17.63 -13.75 -18.46
N GLY A 272 -16.50 -14.00 -17.78
CA GLY A 272 -16.02 -15.35 -17.49
C GLY A 272 -14.51 -15.54 -17.54
N TRP A 273 -14.06 -16.72 -17.96
CA TRP A 273 -12.64 -17.08 -18.05
C TRP A 273 -11.99 -16.43 -19.28
N THR A 274 -10.92 -15.66 -19.06
CA THR A 274 -10.15 -14.98 -20.12
C THR A 274 -8.67 -15.36 -20.07
N THR A 275 -7.96 -15.28 -21.20
CA THR A 275 -6.50 -15.30 -21.23
C THR A 275 -5.94 -13.96 -20.74
N SER A 276 -4.66 -13.94 -20.35
CA SER A 276 -4.04 -12.82 -19.63
C SER A 276 -4.09 -11.44 -20.30
N GLU A 277 -4.38 -11.39 -21.59
CA GLU A 277 -4.53 -10.15 -22.36
C GLU A 277 -5.76 -9.31 -21.91
N GLY A 278 -6.76 -9.91 -21.26
CA GLY A 278 -7.94 -9.21 -20.73
C GLY A 278 -7.88 -8.83 -19.23
N ILE A 279 -6.74 -9.03 -18.58
CA ILE A 279 -6.57 -8.91 -17.13
C ILE A 279 -6.13 -7.51 -16.68
N LEU A 280 -5.46 -6.77 -17.57
CA LEU A 280 -4.87 -5.48 -17.27
C LEU A 280 -5.87 -4.38 -17.57
N ASN A 281 -6.84 -4.22 -16.67
CA ASN A 281 -7.67 -3.02 -16.64
C ASN A 281 -7.74 -2.48 -15.20
N GLY A 282 -8.00 -1.18 -15.06
CA GLY A 282 -7.99 -0.52 -13.75
C GLY A 282 -9.03 -1.08 -12.77
N GLU A 283 -10.20 -1.51 -13.25
CA GLU A 283 -11.27 -2.09 -12.41
C GLU A 283 -10.90 -3.45 -11.83
N ILE A 284 -10.30 -4.34 -12.63
CA ILE A 284 -9.88 -5.67 -12.22
C ILE A 284 -8.74 -5.52 -11.21
N ILE A 285 -7.77 -4.65 -11.48
CA ILE A 285 -6.67 -4.34 -10.56
C ILE A 285 -7.22 -3.81 -9.22
N LEU A 286 -8.19 -2.89 -9.28
CA LEU A 286 -8.88 -2.39 -8.08
C LEU A 286 -9.62 -3.52 -7.34
N SER A 287 -10.32 -4.40 -8.06
CA SER A 287 -11.09 -5.49 -7.46
C SER A 287 -10.21 -6.47 -6.69
N TRP A 288 -9.01 -6.75 -7.19
CA TRP A 288 -8.04 -7.59 -6.48
C TRP A 288 -7.52 -6.90 -5.22
N SER A 289 -7.28 -5.59 -5.29
CA SER A 289 -6.86 -4.81 -4.13
C SER A 289 -7.95 -4.77 -3.06
N VAL A 290 -9.22 -4.63 -3.46
CA VAL A 290 -10.38 -4.67 -2.55
C VAL A 290 -10.53 -6.06 -1.92
N ALA A 291 -10.39 -7.12 -2.70
CA ALA A 291 -10.43 -8.49 -2.19
C ALA A 291 -9.27 -8.76 -1.21
N ALA A 292 -8.07 -8.25 -1.50
CA ALA A 292 -6.91 -8.40 -0.62
C ALA A 292 -7.05 -7.63 0.70
N VAL A 293 -7.66 -6.44 0.69
CA VAL A 293 -7.95 -5.67 1.91
C VAL A 293 -9.09 -6.30 2.72
N GLY A 294 -10.03 -6.98 2.05
CA GLY A 294 -11.13 -7.69 2.71
C GLY A 294 -10.76 -9.05 3.31
N PHE A 295 -9.59 -9.59 2.95
CA PHE A 295 -9.02 -10.83 3.50
C PHE A 295 -8.26 -10.52 4.80
#